data_AF-A0A845GFP3-F1
#
_entry.id   AF-A0A845GFP3-F1
#
_cell.length_a   1.000
_cell.length_b   1.000
_cell.length_c   1.000
_cell.angle_alpha   90.00
_cell.angle_beta   90.00
_cell.angle_gamma   90.00
#
_symmetry.space_group_name_H-M   'P 1'
#
loop_
_entity.id
_entity.type
_entity.pdbx_description
1 polymer ?
#
loop_
_entity_poly.entity_id
_entity_poly.type
_entity_poly.pdbx_seq_one_letter_code
_entity_poly.pdbx_strand_id
1 'polypeptide(L)' 'MDTIYAAVGIDVSKKKLDIALLVNGKTKTKVLENSAEGHRALLDWLGKSKVPLSALHV' A
#
# COMPACT_ATOMS: atom_id res chain seq x y z
N MET A 1 -13.03 7.78 20.00
CA MET A 1 -12.71 7.89 18.57
C MET A 1 -11.72 6.78 18.28
N ASP A 2 -12.18 5.68 17.71
CA ASP A 2 -11.27 4.63 17.23
C ASP A 2 -10.47 5.24 16.08
N THR A 3 -9.24 5.61 16.36
CA THR A 3 -8.33 6.14 15.35
C THR A 3 -8.12 5.03 14.32
N ILE A 4 -8.54 5.27 13.07
CA ILE A 4 -8.24 4.36 11.96
C ILE A 4 -6.72 4.40 11.78
N TYR A 5 -6.01 3.44 12.38
CA TYR A 5 -4.58 3.24 12.11
C TYR A 5 -4.45 2.52 10.78
N ALA A 6 -3.97 3.26 9.78
CA ALA A 6 -3.68 2.73 8.48
C ALA A 6 -2.23 3.05 8.10
N ALA A 7 -1.46 2.01 7.82
CA ALA A 7 -0.04 2.11 7.51
C ALA A 7 0.26 1.26 6.28
N VAL A 8 1.20 1.72 5.46
CA VAL A 8 1.72 0.98 4.31
C VAL A 8 3.23 0.82 4.43
N GLY A 9 3.70 -0.42 4.43
CA GLY A 9 5.12 -0.74 4.29
C GLY A 9 5.42 -1.17 2.86
N ILE A 10 6.56 -0.73 2.32
CA ILE A 10 7.02 -1.09 0.98
C ILE A 10 8.48 -1.52 1.06
N ASP A 11 8.75 -2.79 0.74
CA ASP A 11 10.10 -3.29 0.50
C ASP A 11 10.41 -3.21 -1.00
N VAL A 12 11.54 -2.58 -1.33
CA VAL A 12 11.92 -2.25 -2.71
C VAL A 12 13.13 -3.05 -3.13
N SER A 13 12.98 -3.85 -4.18
CA SER A 13 14.07 -4.56 -4.83
C SER A 13 14.26 -4.08 -6.28
N LYS A 14 15.30 -4.58 -6.96
CA LYS A 14 15.62 -4.16 -8.34
C LYS A 14 14.48 -4.36 -9.34
N LYS A 15 13.63 -5.37 -9.13
CA LYS A 15 12.55 -5.73 -10.06
C LYS A 15 11.17 -5.76 -9.43
N LYS A 16 11.06 -5.67 -8.10
CA LYS A 16 9.79 -5.87 -7.38
C LYS A 16 9.60 -4.84 -6.27
N LEU A 17 8.33 -4.56 -6.00
CA LEU A 17 7.82 -3.84 -4.86
C LEU A 17 6.96 -4.83 -4.05
N ASP A 18 7.37 -5.12 -2.83
CA ASP A 18 6.63 -5.96 -1.90
C ASP A 18 5.91 -5.05 -0.91
N ILE A 19 4.59 -4.96 -1.02
CA ILE A 19 3.77 -3.99 -0.28
C ILE A 19 2.92 -4.70 0.77
N ALA A 20 2.89 -4.14 1.98
CA ALA A 20 2.01 -4.53 3.07
C ALA A 20 1.17 -3.35 3.54
N LEU A 21 -0.15 -3.46 3.40
CA LEU A 21 -1.11 -2.46 3.85
C LEU A 21 -1.84 -2.97 5.10
N LEU A 22 -1.68 -2.28 6.22
CA LEU A 22 -2.42 -2.51 7.46
C LEU A 22 -3.59 -1.54 7.53
N VAL A 23 -4.83 -2.04 7.62
CA VAL A 23 -6.03 -1.23 7.85
C VAL A 23 -6.87 -1.88 8.93
N ASN A 24 -7.06 -1.19 10.06
CA ASN A 24 -7.93 -1.63 11.14
C ASN A 24 -7.62 -3.08 11.60
N GLY A 25 -6.33 -3.37 11.83
CA GLY A 25 -5.85 -4.70 12.24
C GLY A 25 -5.85 -5.78 11.14
N LYS A 26 -6.29 -5.46 9.92
CA LYS A 26 -6.26 -6.39 8.78
C LYS A 26 -5.12 -6.02 7.83
N THR A 27 -4.26 -7.00 7.56
CA THR A 27 -3.15 -6.84 6.61
C THR A 27 -3.56 -7.33 5.23
N LYS A 28 -3.22 -6.56 4.20
CA LYS A 28 -3.27 -6.96 2.79
C LYS A 28 -1.87 -6.85 2.21
N THR A 29 -1.49 -7.82 1.39
CA THR A 29 -0.19 -7.79 0.71
C THR A 29 -0.36 -7.75 -0.79
N LYS A 30 0.60 -7.15 -1.49
CA LYS A 30 0.66 -7.11 -2.94
C LYS A 30 2.11 -7.06 -3.38
N VAL A 31 2.43 -7.81 -4.43
CA VAL A 31 3.71 -7.71 -5.11
C VAL A 31 3.47 -7.09 -6.48
N LEU A 32 4.26 -6.09 -6.83
CA LEU A 32 4.23 -5.39 -8.10
C LEU A 32 5.64 -5.31 -8.68
N GLU A 33 5.76 -5.02 -9.97
CA GLU A 33 7.07 -4.74 -10.56
C GLU A 33 7.60 -3.38 -10.14
N ASN A 34 8.92 -3.27 -9.97
CA ASN A 34 9.58 -1.98 -9.76
C ASN A 34 9.78 -1.27 -11.11
N SER A 35 8.67 -0.81 -11.69
CA SER A 35 8.60 -0.10 -12.96
C SER A 35 7.60 1.06 -12.85
N ALA A 36 7.60 1.97 -13.83
CA ALA A 36 6.61 3.05 -13.88
C ALA A 36 5.16 2.53 -13.93
N GLU A 37 4.95 1.40 -14.61
CA GLU A 37 3.65 0.71 -14.68
C GLU A 37 3.28 0.07 -13.33
N GLY A 38 4.24 -0.57 -12.66
CA GLY A 38 4.05 -1.11 -11.32
C GLY A 38 3.73 -0.03 -10.28
N HIS A 39 4.36 1.14 -10.37
CA HIS A 39 4.00 2.29 -9.53
C HIS A 39 2.57 2.78 -9.78
N ARG A 40 2.11 2.85 -11.03
CA ARG A 40 0.71 3.19 -11.34
C ARG A 40 -0.26 2.15 -10.78
N ALA A 41 0.09 0.87 -10.90
CA ALA A 41 -0.69 -0.23 -10.32
C ALA A 41 -0.74 -0.17 -8.78
N LEU A 42 0.33 0.30 -8.14
CA LEU A 42 0.37 0.53 -6.68
C LEU A 42 -0.64 1.59 -6.27
N LEU A 43 -0.65 2.75 -6.95
CA LEU A 43 -1.58 3.84 -6.66
C LEU A 43 -3.04 3.42 -6.86
N ASP A 44 -3.35 2.71 -7.95
CA ASP A 44 -4.68 2.15 -8.19
C ASP A 44 -5.09 1.15 -7.09
N TRP A 45 -4.17 0.25 -6.70
CA TRP A 45 -4.44 -0.74 -5.68
C TRP A 45 -4.68 -0.12 -4.30
N LEU A 46 -3.89 0.88 -3.92
CA LEU A 46 -4.10 1.64 -2.69
C LEU A 46 -5.40 2.45 -2.75
N GLY A 47 -5.73 3.04 -3.89
CA GLY A 47 -6.98 3.78 -4.11
C GLY A 47 -8.25 2.92 -4.00
N LYS A 48 -8.15 1.61 -4.21
CA LYS A 48 -9.23 0.64 -3.95
C LYS A 48 -9.45 0.35 -2.46
N SER A 49 -8.58 0.85 -1.59
CA SER A 49 -8.74 0.69 -0.14
C SER A 49 -9.76 1.69 0.40
N LYS A 50 -10.46 1.31 1.48
CA LYS A 50 -11.44 2.20 2.16
C LYS A 50 -10.79 3.37 2.92
N VAL A 51 -9.50 3.58 2.74
CA VAL A 51 -8.70 4.60 3.43
C VAL A 51 -8.12 5.52 2.37
N PRO A 52 -8.30 6.85 2.49
CA PRO A 52 -7.70 7.80 1.56
C PRO A 52 -6.17 7.76 1.67
N LEU A 53 -5.47 7.94 0.54
CA LEU A 53 -4.00 7.93 0.49
C LEU A 53 -3.37 8.92 1.47
N SER A 54 -4.00 10.08 1.66
CA SER A 54 -3.54 11.12 2.60
C SER A 54 -3.60 10.71 4.07
N ALA A 55 -4.34 9.65 4.40
CA ALA A 55 -4.44 9.11 5.76
C ALA A 55 -3.54 7.87 5.97
N LEU A 56 -2.82 7.43 4.95
CA LEU A 56 -1.84 6.34 5.08
C LEU A 56 -0.52 6.90 5.59
N HIS A 57 -0.02 6.32 6.69
CA HIS A 57 1.36 6.52 7.09
C HIS A 57 2.27 5.60 6.25
N VAL A 58 3.35 6.16 5.72
CA VAL A 58 4.42 5.45 4.99
C VAL A 58 5.63 5.36 5.91
#